data_AF-A0A7R9YXF1-F1
#
_entry.id   AF-A0A7R9YXF1-F1
#
_cell.length_a   1.000
_cell.length_b   1.000
_cell.length_c   1.000
_cell.angle_alpha   90.00
_cell.angle_beta   90.00
_cell.angle_gamma   90.00
#
_symmetry.space_group_name_H-M   'P 1'
#
loop_
_entity.id
_entity.type
_entity.pdbx_description
1 polymer ?
#
loop_
_entity_poly.entity_id
_entity_poly.type
_entity_poly.pdbx_seq_one_letter_code
_entity_poly.pdbx_strand_id
1 'polypeptide(L)'
;FDLCVNAASRTSSYCSIQQDSMERLKEILVERQSKIARASPQTGCDNVVPPLFTLDEMTLAKAELKRSGFIVFRDVIDEDLQQRFQKAIWDWLRRRSDGRIYEDVPQTWSNLHWPNSYGPGIQSSHGLCHVPEAWEIRERAAPYFEGLYSDPDLLVSFDGANIMRPTTGSGGSAHYFTPRDWLHVDSCGKISPEYSGYQGVVNVSGMDGTDGRSGCFQAVPGSHK
;
A
#
# COMPACT_ATOMS: atom_id res chain seq x y z
N PHE A 1 -8.27 -5.35 -1.58
CA PHE A 1 -8.95 -4.26 -0.86
C PHE A 1 -7.89 -3.58 -0.06
N ASP A 2 -7.68 -2.29 -0.26
CA ASP A 2 -6.58 -1.59 0.37
C ASP A 2 -7.03 -0.23 0.88
N LEU A 3 -6.52 0.23 2.02
CA LEU A 3 -6.76 1.58 2.51
C LEU A 3 -5.53 2.45 2.20
N CYS A 4 -5.72 3.57 1.52
CA CYS A 4 -4.68 4.56 1.36
C CYS A 4 -4.49 5.32 2.68
N VAL A 5 -3.25 5.34 3.17
CA VAL A 5 -2.84 6.06 4.38
C VAL A 5 -1.68 6.95 4.02
N ASN A 6 -1.87 8.26 4.11
CA ASN A 6 -0.81 9.22 3.86
C ASN A 6 -0.60 10.07 5.11
N ALA A 7 0.65 10.33 5.44
CA ALA A 7 1.04 11.26 6.47
C ALA A 7 2.03 12.28 5.92
N ALA A 8 1.95 13.49 6.46
CA ALA A 8 2.93 14.54 6.22
C ALA A 8 3.33 15.16 7.55
N SER A 9 4.63 15.39 7.74
CA SER A 9 5.15 16.20 8.83
C SER A 9 5.42 17.63 8.35
N ARG A 10 5.50 18.57 9.29
CA ARG A 10 6.07 19.89 9.03
C ARG A 10 7.55 19.89 9.38
N THR A 11 8.41 19.18 8.67
CA THR A 11 9.83 19.15 9.07
C THR A 11 10.64 20.33 8.54
N SER A 12 11.13 21.15 9.48
CA SER A 12 12.51 21.66 9.43
C SER A 12 13.44 20.60 10.01
N SER A 13 14.55 20.35 9.29
CA SER A 13 15.81 19.74 9.76
C SER A 13 15.95 18.21 9.66
N TYR A 14 16.80 17.79 8.71
CA TYR A 14 17.33 16.45 8.49
C TYR A 14 18.22 15.96 9.65
N CYS A 15 17.99 14.73 10.12
CA CYS A 15 18.86 14.03 11.07
C CYS A 15 20.04 13.36 10.33
N SER A 16 21.27 13.65 10.75
CA SER A 16 22.50 13.10 10.19
C SER A 16 22.82 11.71 10.75
N ILE A 17 22.53 10.67 9.98
CA ILE A 17 23.07 9.32 10.25
C ILE A 17 24.49 9.25 9.67
N GLN A 18 25.48 8.90 10.50
CA GLN A 18 26.90 8.77 10.12
C GLN A 18 27.09 7.68 9.03
N GLN A 19 28.01 7.93 8.09
CA GLN A 19 28.26 7.08 6.92
C GLN A 19 28.62 5.62 7.26
N ASP A 20 29.37 5.37 8.34
CA ASP A 20 29.81 4.02 8.72
C ASP A 20 28.66 3.11 9.16
N SER A 21 27.63 3.68 9.79
CA SER A 21 26.42 2.96 10.17
C SER A 21 25.62 2.53 8.94
N MET A 22 25.68 3.29 7.85
CA MET A 22 24.94 3.01 6.63
C MET A 22 25.52 1.84 5.83
N GLU A 23 26.85 1.69 5.78
CA GLU A 23 27.46 0.54 5.09
C GLU A 23 27.12 -0.78 5.78
N ARG A 24 27.20 -0.81 7.11
CA ARG A 24 26.82 -2.01 7.89
C ARG A 24 25.34 -2.39 7.73
N LEU A 25 24.46 -1.41 7.62
CA LEU A 25 23.03 -1.65 7.34
C LEU A 25 22.81 -2.20 5.93
N LYS A 26 23.54 -1.72 4.92
CA LYS A 26 23.49 -2.26 3.55
C LYS A 26 23.92 -3.72 3.52
N GLU A 27 24.99 -4.09 4.22
CA GLU A 27 25.46 -5.47 4.30
C GLU A 27 24.39 -6.41 4.88
N ILE A 28 23.72 -6.01 5.97
CA ILE A 28 22.63 -6.78 6.59
C ILE A 28 21.45 -6.94 5.62
N LEU A 29 21.09 -5.88 4.90
CA LEU A 29 20.00 -5.91 3.91
C LEU A 29 20.32 -6.83 2.73
N VAL A 30 21.54 -6.77 2.20
CA VAL A 30 22.02 -7.67 1.14
C VAL A 30 22.02 -9.12 1.62
N GLU A 31 22.46 -9.38 2.85
CA GLU A 31 22.44 -10.73 3.41
C GLU A 31 21.00 -11.26 3.54
N ARG A 32 20.05 -10.44 4.02
CA ARG A 32 18.62 -10.81 4.09
C ARG A 32 18.03 -11.10 2.71
N GLN A 33 18.29 -10.26 1.71
CA GLN A 33 17.85 -10.48 0.33
C GLN A 33 18.45 -11.75 -0.26
N SER A 34 19.72 -12.04 0.01
CA SER A 34 20.38 -13.26 -0.45
C SER A 34 19.83 -14.54 0.20
N LYS A 35 19.19 -14.44 1.37
CA LYS A 35 18.46 -15.55 2.02
C LYS A 35 17.07 -15.73 1.40
N ILE A 36 16.39 -14.63 1.06
CA ILE A 36 15.07 -14.64 0.40
C ILE A 36 15.19 -15.13 -1.07
N ALA A 37 16.21 -14.70 -1.80
CA ALA A 37 16.45 -15.03 -3.20
C ALA A 37 16.93 -16.48 -3.46
N ARG A 38 17.20 -17.27 -2.40
CA ARG A 38 17.56 -18.70 -2.54
C ARG A 38 16.35 -19.62 -2.75
N ALA A 39 15.14 -19.07 -2.86
CA ALA A 39 13.98 -19.76 -3.43
C ALA A 39 14.01 -19.61 -4.96
N SER A 40 13.91 -20.73 -5.69
CA SER A 40 14.27 -20.94 -7.10
C SER A 40 13.86 -19.87 -8.14
N PRO A 41 14.64 -19.70 -9.23
CA PRO A 41 14.42 -18.68 -10.25
C PRO A 41 13.56 -19.17 -11.42
N GLN A 42 12.72 -18.28 -12.01
CA GLN A 42 12.36 -18.35 -13.43
C GLN A 42 11.70 -17.05 -13.97
N THR A 43 12.42 -16.45 -14.94
CA THR A 43 11.99 -15.65 -16.10
C THR A 43 10.99 -14.48 -15.95
N GLY A 44 11.52 -13.25 -16.14
CA GLY A 44 10.80 -12.10 -16.70
C GLY A 44 10.38 -11.05 -15.66
N CYS A 45 10.92 -9.82 -15.76
CA CYS A 45 10.79 -8.74 -14.76
C CYS A 45 10.81 -9.31 -13.34
N ASP A 46 12.01 -9.64 -12.82
CA ASP A 46 12.16 -10.28 -11.52
C ASP A 46 11.32 -9.53 -10.47
N ASN A 47 10.17 -10.11 -10.09
CA ASN A 47 9.33 -9.59 -9.02
C ASN A 47 10.13 -9.75 -7.74
N VAL A 48 10.87 -8.70 -7.37
CA VAL A 48 11.64 -8.68 -6.13
C VAL A 48 10.64 -8.62 -4.98
N VAL A 49 10.54 -9.70 -4.23
CA VAL A 49 9.82 -9.70 -2.96
C VAL A 49 10.55 -8.73 -2.02
N PRO A 50 9.91 -7.63 -1.59
CA PRO A 50 10.59 -6.68 -0.73
C PRO A 50 10.85 -7.27 0.65
N PRO A 51 11.93 -6.85 1.34
CA PRO A 51 12.12 -7.19 2.74
C PRO A 51 10.96 -6.66 3.57
N LEU A 52 10.49 -7.47 4.51
CA LEU A 52 9.47 -7.10 5.48
C LEU A 52 10.14 -6.61 6.76
N PHE A 53 9.61 -5.53 7.33
CA PHE A 53 10.10 -4.93 8.57
C PHE A 53 9.01 -4.92 9.64
N THR A 54 9.41 -4.90 10.91
CA THR A 54 8.54 -4.51 12.04
C THR A 54 8.86 -3.09 12.50
N LEU A 55 8.04 -2.55 13.41
CA LEU A 55 8.27 -1.21 13.97
C LEU A 55 9.64 -1.08 14.67
N ASP A 56 10.09 -2.15 15.34
CA ASP A 56 11.40 -2.18 16.03
C ASP A 56 12.59 -2.12 15.06
N GLU A 57 12.36 -2.42 13.78
CA GLU A 57 13.38 -2.41 12.72
C GLU A 57 13.42 -1.08 11.95
N MET A 58 12.87 0.01 12.53
CA MET A 58 12.75 1.33 11.89
C MET A 58 14.06 1.85 11.28
N THR A 59 15.20 1.63 11.93
CA THR A 59 16.51 2.06 11.39
C THR A 59 16.85 1.33 10.07
N LEU A 60 16.59 0.02 10.01
CA LEU A 60 16.79 -0.78 8.80
C LEU A 60 15.77 -0.38 7.72
N ALA A 61 14.51 -0.15 8.11
CA ALA A 61 13.47 0.31 7.21
C ALA A 61 13.83 1.66 6.57
N LYS A 62 14.29 2.65 7.35
CA LYS A 62 14.74 3.96 6.81
C LYS A 62 15.90 3.81 5.81
N ALA A 63 16.85 2.92 6.09
CA ALA A 63 17.97 2.67 5.19
C ALA A 63 17.49 2.06 3.85
N GLU A 64 16.56 1.11 3.91
CA GLU A 64 15.95 0.51 2.73
C GLU A 64 15.09 1.51 1.95
N LEU A 65 14.30 2.35 2.63
CA LEU A 65 13.52 3.41 2.02
C LEU A 65 14.40 4.38 1.22
N LYS A 66 15.54 4.79 1.79
CA LYS A 66 16.52 5.63 1.08
C LYS A 66 17.11 4.94 -0.15
N ARG A 67 17.33 3.62 -0.07
CA ARG A 67 17.94 2.82 -1.13
C ARG A 67 16.96 2.59 -2.29
N SER A 68 15.77 2.10 -1.98
CA SER A 68 14.79 1.53 -2.90
C SER A 68 13.61 2.45 -3.19
N GLY A 69 13.35 3.47 -2.37
CA GLY A 69 12.22 4.39 -2.54
C GLY A 69 10.89 3.88 -1.99
N PHE A 70 10.86 2.66 -1.46
CA PHE A 70 9.70 2.06 -0.79
C PHE A 70 10.16 1.05 0.26
N ILE A 71 9.26 0.71 1.18
CA ILE A 71 9.43 -0.29 2.24
C ILE A 71 8.10 -0.98 2.52
N VAL A 72 8.14 -2.14 3.17
CA VAL A 72 6.94 -2.87 3.60
C VAL A 72 7.05 -3.21 5.08
N PHE A 73 6.08 -2.75 5.86
CA PHE A 73 5.89 -3.21 7.23
C PHE A 73 4.91 -4.37 7.26
N ARG A 74 5.23 -5.41 8.04
CA ARG A 74 4.31 -6.52 8.31
C ARG A 74 3.59 -6.30 9.64
N ASP A 75 2.47 -6.99 9.81
CA ASP A 75 1.75 -7.06 11.07
C ASP A 75 1.31 -5.67 11.61
N VAL A 76 1.02 -4.73 10.69
CA VAL A 76 0.50 -3.38 11.02
C VAL A 76 -0.91 -3.47 11.61
N ILE A 77 -1.72 -4.36 11.07
CA ILE A 77 -3.07 -4.68 11.56
C ILE A 77 -3.15 -6.17 11.87
N ASP A 78 -4.04 -6.53 12.80
CA ASP A 78 -4.33 -7.93 13.10
C ASP A 78 -5.44 -8.50 12.21
N GLU A 79 -5.62 -9.81 12.29
CA GLU A 79 -6.62 -10.53 11.49
C GLU A 79 -8.06 -10.09 11.80
N ASP A 80 -8.34 -9.71 13.06
CA ASP A 80 -9.66 -9.22 13.47
C ASP A 80 -10.01 -7.90 12.76
N LEU A 81 -9.12 -6.90 12.82
CA LEU A 81 -9.32 -5.62 12.13
C LEU A 81 -9.38 -5.81 10.61
N GLN A 82 -8.57 -6.72 10.06
CA GLN A 82 -8.62 -7.08 8.66
C GLN A 82 -10.01 -7.60 8.26
N GLN A 83 -10.56 -8.60 8.98
CA GLN A 83 -11.86 -9.19 8.70
C GLN A 83 -12.99 -8.18 8.87
N ARG A 84 -12.96 -7.37 9.93
CA ARG A 84 -13.95 -6.31 10.16
C ARG A 84 -13.96 -5.28 9.03
N PHE A 85 -12.78 -4.85 8.56
CA PHE A 85 -12.72 -3.87 7.48
C PHE A 85 -13.17 -4.46 6.14
N GLN A 86 -12.79 -5.71 5.82
CA GLN A 86 -13.33 -6.41 4.65
C GLN A 86 -14.86 -6.47 4.68
N LYS A 87 -15.44 -6.83 5.84
CA LYS A 87 -16.89 -6.83 6.03
C LYS A 87 -17.49 -5.45 5.83
N ALA A 88 -16.86 -4.39 6.37
CA ALA A 88 -17.33 -3.02 6.21
C ALA A 88 -17.34 -2.58 4.73
N ILE A 89 -16.34 -3.00 3.93
CA ILE A 89 -16.29 -2.76 2.49
C ILE A 89 -17.43 -3.48 1.77
N TRP A 90 -17.69 -4.75 2.08
CA TRP A 90 -18.80 -5.49 1.47
C TRP A 90 -20.17 -4.93 1.85
N ASP A 91 -20.37 -4.58 3.12
CA ASP A 91 -21.58 -3.91 3.57
C ASP A 91 -21.77 -2.57 2.84
N TRP A 92 -20.68 -1.83 2.61
CA TRP A 92 -20.70 -0.59 1.83
C TRP A 92 -21.06 -0.82 0.36
N LEU A 93 -20.43 -1.80 -0.31
CA LEU A 93 -20.74 -2.18 -1.70
C LEU A 93 -22.20 -2.59 -1.85
N ARG A 94 -22.72 -3.38 -0.89
CA ARG A 94 -24.12 -3.80 -0.85
C ARG A 94 -25.05 -2.60 -0.72
N ARG A 95 -24.78 -1.66 0.19
CA ARG A 95 -25.58 -0.43 0.32
C ARG A 95 -25.51 0.43 -0.95
N ARG A 96 -24.35 0.55 -1.59
CA ARG A 96 -24.19 1.39 -2.78
C ARG A 96 -24.84 0.84 -4.05
N SER A 97 -25.09 -0.46 -4.08
CA SER A 97 -25.72 -1.16 -5.21
C SER A 97 -27.22 -1.44 -5.01
N ASP A 98 -27.84 -0.90 -3.96
CA ASP A 98 -29.18 -1.27 -3.46
C ASP A 98 -29.34 -2.79 -3.26
N GLY A 99 -28.29 -3.44 -2.76
CA GLY A 99 -28.29 -4.86 -2.48
C GLY A 99 -28.00 -5.76 -3.67
N ARG A 100 -27.56 -5.23 -4.82
CA ARG A 100 -27.33 -6.00 -6.05
C ARG A 100 -25.94 -6.61 -6.18
N ILE A 101 -24.97 -6.17 -5.37
CA ILE A 101 -23.63 -6.77 -5.28
C ILE A 101 -23.60 -7.77 -4.13
N TYR A 102 -23.08 -8.96 -4.42
CA TYR A 102 -22.90 -10.06 -3.46
C TYR A 102 -21.45 -10.53 -3.47
N GLU A 103 -20.87 -10.72 -2.29
CA GLU A 103 -19.46 -11.13 -2.10
C GLU A 103 -19.14 -12.51 -2.69
N ASP A 104 -20.09 -13.43 -2.67
CA ASP A 104 -19.93 -14.81 -3.12
C ASP A 104 -20.38 -15.02 -4.58
N VAL A 105 -20.84 -13.97 -5.26
CA VAL A 105 -21.36 -14.04 -6.64
C VAL A 105 -20.64 -13.03 -7.55
N PRO A 106 -19.44 -13.36 -8.07
CA PRO A 106 -18.62 -12.45 -8.87
C PRO A 106 -19.31 -11.86 -10.10
N GLN A 107 -20.31 -12.53 -10.67
CA GLN A 107 -21.10 -12.04 -11.81
C GLN A 107 -21.86 -10.76 -11.48
N THR A 108 -22.09 -10.49 -10.19
CA THR A 108 -22.78 -9.28 -9.72
C THR A 108 -21.86 -8.05 -9.74
N TRP A 109 -20.54 -8.22 -9.92
CA TRP A 109 -19.53 -7.15 -9.85
C TRP A 109 -19.36 -6.37 -11.17
N SER A 110 -20.40 -6.38 -12.00
CA SER A 110 -20.40 -5.66 -13.28
C SER A 110 -20.47 -4.14 -13.08
N ASN A 111 -20.04 -3.40 -14.10
CA ASN A 111 -20.12 -1.93 -14.11
C ASN A 111 -21.54 -1.37 -13.90
N LEU A 112 -22.59 -2.18 -14.12
CA LEU A 112 -23.98 -1.72 -13.96
C LEU A 112 -24.33 -1.39 -12.50
N HIS A 113 -23.72 -2.09 -11.54
CA HIS A 113 -24.03 -1.96 -10.12
C HIS A 113 -22.83 -1.54 -9.28
N TRP A 114 -21.63 -1.61 -9.85
CA TRP A 114 -20.40 -1.21 -9.18
C TRP A 114 -20.36 0.31 -8.94
N PRO A 115 -20.00 0.79 -7.73
CA PRO A 115 -19.85 2.22 -7.48
C PRO A 115 -18.77 2.83 -8.37
N ASN A 116 -19.02 4.03 -8.88
CA ASN A 116 -18.04 4.78 -9.67
C ASN A 116 -16.73 4.94 -8.89
N SER A 117 -15.63 4.46 -9.49
CA SER A 117 -14.27 4.58 -8.97
C SER A 117 -13.46 5.57 -9.79
N TYR A 118 -12.48 6.19 -9.16
CA TYR A 118 -11.39 6.86 -9.87
C TYR A 118 -10.33 5.83 -10.30
N GLY A 119 -9.89 5.90 -11.55
CA GLY A 119 -8.84 5.02 -12.08
C GLY A 119 -9.13 3.52 -11.87
N PRO A 120 -8.13 2.71 -11.46
CA PRO A 120 -8.21 1.25 -11.42
C PRO A 120 -9.04 0.67 -10.27
N GLY A 121 -9.65 1.50 -9.42
CA GLY A 121 -10.44 1.00 -8.29
C GLY A 121 -10.55 1.92 -7.08
N ILE A 122 -10.07 3.16 -7.18
CA ILE A 122 -9.98 4.08 -6.04
C ILE A 122 -11.38 4.60 -5.69
N GLN A 123 -11.80 4.32 -4.47
CA GLN A 123 -13.04 4.78 -3.84
C GLN A 123 -12.72 5.89 -2.85
N SER A 124 -12.79 7.14 -3.32
CA SER A 124 -12.57 8.35 -2.50
C SER A 124 -13.87 9.01 -2.03
N SER A 125 -15.03 8.42 -2.34
CA SER A 125 -16.34 9.03 -2.14
C SER A 125 -17.28 8.15 -1.32
N HIS A 126 -18.43 8.71 -0.94
CA HIS A 126 -19.50 8.02 -0.21
C HIS A 126 -19.06 7.41 1.14
N GLY A 127 -18.08 8.04 1.79
CA GLY A 127 -17.74 7.80 3.20
C GLY A 127 -17.06 6.46 3.50
N LEU A 128 -16.61 5.69 2.51
CA LEU A 128 -15.90 4.43 2.76
C LEU A 128 -14.63 4.67 3.61
N CYS A 129 -13.93 5.77 3.35
CA CYS A 129 -12.75 6.19 4.12
C CYS A 129 -13.04 6.62 5.56
N HIS A 130 -14.32 6.75 5.95
CA HIS A 130 -14.75 7.22 7.26
C HIS A 130 -15.48 6.15 8.08
N VAL A 131 -15.52 4.90 7.62
CA VAL A 131 -16.01 3.80 8.46
C VAL A 131 -15.09 3.63 9.69
N PRO A 132 -15.61 3.17 10.85
CA PRO A 132 -14.82 3.06 12.08
C PRO A 132 -13.51 2.28 11.90
N GLU A 133 -13.55 1.20 11.13
CA GLU A 133 -12.39 0.36 10.86
C GLU A 133 -11.31 1.10 10.06
N ALA A 134 -11.68 2.01 9.14
CA ALA A 134 -10.71 2.83 8.42
C ALA A 134 -10.01 3.84 9.34
N TRP A 135 -10.68 4.31 10.39
CA TRP A 135 -10.05 5.14 11.42
C TRP A 135 -9.10 4.33 12.28
N GLU A 136 -9.52 3.15 12.74
CA GLU A 136 -8.68 2.26 13.51
C GLU A 136 -7.41 1.86 12.74
N ILE A 137 -7.51 1.55 11.44
CA ILE A 137 -6.33 1.28 10.59
C ILE A 137 -5.36 2.46 10.56
N ARG A 138 -5.85 3.71 10.50
CA ARG A 138 -4.99 4.90 10.54
C ARG A 138 -4.28 5.04 11.89
N GLU A 139 -4.97 4.78 12.98
CA GLU A 139 -4.37 4.76 14.32
C GLU A 139 -3.29 3.67 14.45
N ARG A 140 -3.53 2.48 13.90
CA ARG A 140 -2.53 1.39 13.85
C ARG A 140 -1.31 1.73 13.00
N ALA A 141 -1.51 2.46 11.91
CA ALA A 141 -0.44 2.87 11.01
C ALA A 141 0.38 4.07 11.53
N ALA A 142 -0.22 4.93 12.37
CA ALA A 142 0.40 6.17 12.82
C ALA A 142 1.83 5.99 13.40
N PRO A 143 2.11 5.05 14.32
CA PRO A 143 3.45 4.87 14.89
C PRO A 143 4.55 4.59 13.86
N TYR A 144 4.18 3.95 12.73
CA TYR A 144 5.13 3.67 11.65
C TYR A 144 5.52 4.96 10.92
N PHE A 145 4.55 5.84 10.64
CA PHE A 145 4.82 7.14 10.04
C PHE A 145 5.58 8.06 11.00
N GLU A 146 5.21 8.08 12.28
CA GLU A 146 5.93 8.85 13.31
C GLU A 146 7.40 8.43 13.37
N GLY A 147 7.63 7.11 13.36
CA GLY A 147 8.98 6.54 13.29
C GLY A 147 9.72 6.96 12.03
N LEU A 148 9.07 6.97 10.86
CA LEU A 148 9.68 7.39 9.59
C LEU A 148 10.09 8.86 9.58
N TYR A 149 9.19 9.74 10.03
CA TYR A 149 9.45 11.17 10.12
C TYR A 149 10.32 11.57 11.32
N SER A 150 10.47 10.69 12.32
CA SER A 150 11.01 11.05 13.63
C SER A 150 10.23 12.23 14.26
N ASP A 151 8.94 12.30 13.99
CA ASP A 151 8.05 13.40 14.38
C ASP A 151 6.67 12.83 14.72
N PRO A 152 6.18 12.99 15.96
CA PRO A 152 4.83 12.57 16.35
C PRO A 152 3.72 13.53 15.88
N ASP A 153 4.04 14.77 15.50
CA ASP A 153 3.04 15.77 15.10
C ASP A 153 2.74 15.67 13.59
N LEU A 154 2.03 14.60 13.23
CA LEU A 154 1.69 14.29 11.85
C LEU A 154 0.27 14.71 11.48
N LEU A 155 0.13 15.26 10.28
CA LEU A 155 -1.16 15.43 9.64
C LEU A 155 -1.51 14.16 8.87
N VAL A 156 -2.74 13.68 9.05
CA VAL A 156 -3.28 12.52 8.33
C VAL A 156 -4.15 12.99 7.16
N SER A 157 -3.94 12.40 5.99
CA SER A 157 -4.85 12.60 4.85
C SER A 157 -6.03 11.64 4.94
N PHE A 158 -7.24 12.14 4.69
CA PHE A 158 -8.46 11.34 4.59
C PHE A 158 -8.62 10.77 3.19
N ASP A 159 -7.66 9.95 2.77
CA ASP A 159 -7.66 9.33 1.46
C ASP A 159 -8.65 8.14 1.38
N GLY A 160 -8.86 7.64 0.17
CA GLY A 160 -9.81 6.58 -0.16
C GLY A 160 -9.34 5.16 0.14
N ALA A 161 -10.14 4.21 -0.34
CA ALA A 161 -9.78 2.80 -0.38
C ALA A 161 -9.71 2.31 -1.83
N ASN A 162 -8.79 1.41 -2.14
CA ASN A 162 -8.69 0.79 -3.44
C ASN A 162 -9.43 -0.56 -3.46
N ILE A 163 -10.35 -0.72 -4.40
CA ILE A 163 -11.09 -1.97 -4.62
C ILE A 163 -10.84 -2.45 -6.04
N MET A 164 -9.97 -3.45 -6.17
CA MET A 164 -9.68 -4.13 -7.43
C MET A 164 -10.71 -5.23 -7.68
N ARG A 165 -11.18 -5.33 -8.93
CA ARG A 165 -12.04 -6.43 -9.40
C ARG A 165 -11.22 -7.48 -10.15
N PRO A 166 -11.68 -8.75 -10.22
CA PRO A 166 -10.98 -9.78 -10.97
C PRO A 166 -10.80 -9.39 -12.43
N THR A 167 -9.59 -9.55 -12.97
CA THR A 167 -9.32 -9.31 -14.40
C THR A 167 -9.54 -10.56 -15.26
N THR A 168 -9.63 -11.72 -14.62
CA THR A 168 -9.80 -13.04 -15.24
C THR A 168 -10.79 -13.89 -14.43
N GLY A 169 -11.22 -15.02 -14.99
CA GLY A 169 -12.13 -15.94 -14.32
C GLY A 169 -13.58 -15.46 -14.26
N SER A 170 -14.35 -16.05 -13.35
CA SER A 170 -15.78 -15.76 -13.19
C SER A 170 -16.02 -14.33 -12.72
N GLY A 171 -16.84 -13.56 -13.44
CA GLY A 171 -17.06 -12.14 -13.17
C GLY A 171 -15.88 -11.23 -13.54
N GLY A 172 -14.80 -11.80 -14.06
CA GLY A 172 -13.60 -11.07 -14.43
C GLY A 172 -13.68 -10.41 -15.81
N SER A 173 -12.99 -9.29 -15.96
CA SER A 173 -12.93 -8.57 -17.24
C SER A 173 -11.57 -7.92 -17.45
N ALA A 174 -11.03 -8.05 -18.67
CA ALA A 174 -9.80 -7.35 -19.07
C ALA A 174 -9.94 -5.82 -19.00
N HIS A 175 -11.17 -5.28 -19.00
CA HIS A 175 -11.42 -3.86 -18.75
C HIS A 175 -10.96 -3.42 -17.35
N TYR A 176 -10.81 -4.34 -16.40
CA TYR A 176 -10.40 -4.01 -15.04
C TYR A 176 -8.87 -4.04 -14.84
N PHE A 177 -8.10 -4.29 -15.90
CA PHE A 177 -6.64 -4.14 -15.82
C PHE A 177 -6.26 -2.69 -15.55
N THR A 178 -5.27 -2.50 -14.67
CA THR A 178 -4.59 -1.22 -14.54
C THR A 178 -3.90 -0.88 -15.87
N PRO A 179 -4.19 0.28 -16.48
CA PRO A 179 -3.55 0.69 -17.72
C PRO A 179 -2.03 0.81 -17.58
N ARG A 180 -1.27 0.52 -18.64
CA ARG A 180 0.21 0.58 -18.61
C ARG A 180 0.72 2.01 -18.37
N ASP A 181 0.00 3.00 -18.87
CA ASP A 181 0.26 4.44 -18.68
C ASP A 181 -0.16 4.94 -17.30
N TRP A 182 -0.73 4.08 -16.45
CA TRP A 182 -1.01 4.39 -15.06
C TRP A 182 0.24 4.38 -14.17
N LEU A 183 1.41 3.95 -14.66
CA LEU A 183 2.63 4.05 -13.87
C LEU A 183 3.06 5.53 -13.77
N HIS A 184 2.92 6.14 -12.59
CA HIS A 184 3.20 7.55 -12.36
C HIS A 184 3.79 7.81 -10.96
N VAL A 185 4.12 9.08 -10.71
CA VAL A 185 4.47 9.60 -9.40
C VAL A 185 3.41 10.63 -9.03
N ASP A 186 2.75 10.44 -7.89
CA ASP A 186 1.65 11.32 -7.46
C ASP A 186 2.12 12.71 -7.01
N SER A 187 3.23 12.78 -6.27
CA SER A 187 3.74 14.04 -5.73
C SER A 187 5.04 14.47 -6.43
N CYS A 188 5.10 15.73 -6.86
CA CYS A 188 6.29 16.29 -7.48
C CYS A 188 7.20 16.92 -6.41
N GLY A 189 8.05 16.11 -5.78
CA GLY A 189 9.04 16.59 -4.82
C GLY A 189 10.05 17.60 -5.38
N LYS A 190 10.12 17.77 -6.71
CA LYS A 190 10.94 18.80 -7.36
C LYS A 190 10.34 20.20 -7.28
N ILE A 191 9.01 20.31 -7.20
CA ILE A 191 8.29 21.59 -7.16
C ILE A 191 8.16 22.09 -5.71
N SER A 192 8.02 21.16 -4.77
CA SER A 192 7.84 21.47 -3.35
C SER A 192 8.58 20.46 -2.46
N PRO A 193 9.92 20.56 -2.37
CA PRO A 193 10.74 19.64 -1.57
C PRO A 193 10.32 19.57 -0.10
N GLU A 194 9.88 20.70 0.45
CA GLU A 194 9.41 20.87 1.82
C GLU A 194 8.03 20.25 2.11
N TYR A 195 7.28 19.85 1.08
CA TYR A 195 5.95 19.21 1.19
C TYR A 195 5.95 17.77 0.67
N SER A 196 7.08 17.05 0.81
CA SER A 196 7.19 15.64 0.42
C SER A 196 6.56 14.71 1.48
N GLY A 197 5.40 14.15 1.14
CA GLY A 197 4.68 13.16 1.96
C GLY A 197 5.09 11.72 1.62
N TYR A 198 5.10 10.84 2.62
CA TYR A 198 5.10 9.39 2.37
C TYR A 198 3.68 8.92 2.11
N GLN A 199 3.48 8.28 0.96
CA GLN A 199 2.25 7.56 0.68
C GLN A 199 2.36 6.12 1.18
N GLY A 200 1.26 5.62 1.72
CA GLY A 200 1.17 4.27 2.25
C GLY A 200 -0.14 3.61 1.85
N VAL A 201 -0.11 2.29 1.82
CA VAL A 201 -1.26 1.46 1.57
C VAL A 201 -1.27 0.30 2.56
N VAL A 202 -2.40 0.11 3.25
CA VAL A 202 -2.61 -1.04 4.13
C VAL A 202 -3.44 -2.06 3.35
N ASN A 203 -2.80 -3.18 3.00
CA ASN A 203 -3.47 -4.28 2.35
C ASN A 203 -4.37 -4.99 3.35
N VAL A 204 -5.65 -5.16 3.02
CA VAL A 204 -6.58 -5.93 3.86
C VAL A 204 -7.06 -7.21 3.19
N SER A 205 -6.57 -7.53 2.00
CA SER A 205 -6.73 -8.84 1.37
C SER A 205 -5.36 -9.49 1.15
N GLY A 206 -5.33 -10.82 1.00
CA GLY A 206 -4.10 -11.53 0.63
C GLY A 206 -3.52 -10.98 -0.67
N MET A 207 -2.22 -10.71 -0.66
CA MET A 207 -1.44 -10.20 -1.80
C MET A 207 -0.37 -11.24 -2.17
N ASP A 208 -0.61 -12.01 -3.22
CA ASP A 208 0.36 -12.97 -3.78
C ASP A 208 1.08 -12.36 -4.98
N GLY A 209 2.08 -11.52 -4.71
CA GLY A 209 2.91 -10.90 -5.76
C GLY A 209 3.71 -11.88 -6.65
N THR A 210 3.57 -13.19 -6.45
CA THR A 210 4.30 -14.23 -7.17
C THR A 210 3.50 -14.90 -8.29
N ASP A 211 2.18 -14.82 -8.29
CA ASP A 211 1.35 -15.53 -9.29
C ASP A 211 0.75 -14.60 -10.36
N GLY A 212 0.88 -13.28 -10.17
CA GLY A 212 0.39 -12.25 -11.09
C GLY A 212 -1.14 -12.15 -11.16
N ARG A 213 -1.87 -12.76 -10.21
CA ARG A 213 -3.34 -12.81 -10.18
C ARG A 213 -3.96 -11.82 -9.21
N SER A 214 -3.20 -11.33 -8.24
CA SER A 214 -3.60 -10.27 -7.33
C SER A 214 -3.26 -8.88 -7.87
N GLY A 215 -4.15 -7.93 -7.65
CA GLY A 215 -3.94 -6.51 -7.96
C GLY A 215 -3.00 -5.84 -6.95
N CYS A 216 -1.80 -6.38 -6.77
CA CYS A 216 -0.82 -5.85 -5.83
C CYS A 216 -0.29 -4.48 -6.26
N PHE A 217 0.05 -3.67 -5.27
CA PHE A 217 0.83 -2.45 -5.48
C PHE A 217 2.16 -2.78 -6.16
N GLN A 218 2.50 -2.01 -7.20
CA GLN A 218 3.77 -2.11 -7.91
C GLN A 218 4.56 -0.82 -7.73
N ALA A 219 5.85 -0.95 -7.43
CA ALA A 219 6.80 0.15 -7.35
C ALA A 219 8.04 -0.17 -8.17
N VAL A 220 8.67 0.87 -8.72
CA VAL A 220 9.96 0.76 -9.43
C VAL A 220 11.08 1.12 -8.46
N PRO A 221 11.94 0.16 -8.04
CA PRO A 221 13.00 0.46 -7.09
C PRO A 221 13.92 1.58 -7.57
N GLY A 222 14.12 2.59 -6.72
CA GLY A 222 15.01 3.72 -6.97
C GLY A 222 14.39 4.86 -7.80
N SER A 223 13.11 4.77 -8.19
CA SER A 223 12.44 5.81 -8.99
C SER A 223 12.24 7.16 -8.29
N HIS A 224 12.55 7.24 -7.00
CA HIS A 224 12.48 8.47 -6.18
C HIS A 224 13.71 9.37 -6.33
N LYS A 225 14.77 8.92 -7.02
CA LYS A 225 16.01 9.67 -7.27
C LYS A 225 15.94 10.44 -8.59
#